data_AF-A0A9W6XU42-F1
#
_entry.id   AF-A0A9W6XU42-F1
#
_cell.length_a   1.000
_cell.length_b   1.000
_cell.length_c   1.000
_cell.angle_alpha   90.00
_cell.angle_beta   90.00
_cell.angle_gamma   90.00
#
_symmetry.space_group_name_H-M   'P 1'
#
loop_
_entity.id
_entity.type
_entity.pdbx_description
1 polymer ?
#
loop_
_entity_poly.entity_id
_entity_poly.type
_entity_poly.pdbx_seq_one_letter_code
_entity_poly.pdbx_strand_id
1 'polypeptide(L)'
;MVVPQIKPLSPGEVLGCTSPIIEGVDALVFIADGRFHLESAMIMNPSLKAYRYDPYPKMLTIEKYDLPQMMEIRRAAIDQAKDAKKFGIVLGTLGRQGNPLILDHVKQLLEQSGKEYFVLLLSELFPDKVYKLARDWLWFDILLSKVIRVTASPD
;
A
#
# COMPACT_ATOMS: atom_id res chain seq x y z
N MET A 1 29.08 -5.06 3.12
CA MET A 1 28.07 -3.98 3.24
C MET A 1 27.53 -3.71 1.84
N VAL A 2 26.22 -3.84 1.65
CA VAL A 2 25.54 -3.61 0.36
C VAL A 2 24.67 -2.36 0.51
N VAL A 3 24.69 -1.48 -0.49
CA VAL A 3 23.78 -0.35 -0.59
C VAL A 3 22.84 -0.63 -1.77
N PRO A 4 21.61 -1.12 -1.52
CA PRO A 4 20.71 -1.52 -2.59
C PRO A 4 20.21 -0.30 -3.37
N GLN A 5 19.84 -0.50 -4.63
CA GLN A 5 19.29 0.55 -5.47
C GLN A 5 18.16 0.00 -6.35
N ILE A 6 17.04 0.71 -6.39
CA ILE A 6 15.96 0.48 -7.35
C ILE A 6 15.76 1.74 -8.18
N LYS A 7 16.07 1.69 -9.48
CA LYS A 7 15.91 2.84 -10.37
C LYS A 7 14.42 3.24 -10.44
N PRO A 8 14.10 4.54 -10.42
CA PRO A 8 14.98 5.69 -10.59
C PRO A 8 15.60 6.25 -9.29
N LEU A 9 15.43 5.59 -8.15
CA LEU A 9 15.93 6.09 -6.86
C LEU A 9 17.46 6.05 -6.78
N SER A 10 18.00 6.92 -5.94
CA SER A 10 19.43 6.93 -5.61
C SER A 10 19.83 5.68 -4.81
N PRO A 11 21.12 5.29 -4.80
CA PRO A 11 21.57 4.19 -3.95
C PRO A 11 21.20 4.42 -2.47
N GLY A 12 20.59 3.42 -1.84
CA GLY A 12 20.16 3.47 -0.45
C GLY A 12 18.83 4.20 -0.20
N GLU A 13 18.25 4.81 -1.23
CA GLU A 13 16.96 5.49 -1.12
C GLU A 13 15.79 4.49 -1.22
N VAL A 14 14.80 4.66 -0.35
CA VAL A 14 13.61 3.80 -0.25
C VAL A 14 12.37 4.68 -0.14
N LEU A 15 11.34 4.36 -0.93
CA LEU A 15 10.03 5.01 -0.87
C LEU A 15 8.96 4.08 -0.28
N GLY A 16 7.89 4.66 0.24
CA GLY A 16 6.83 3.89 0.89
C GLY A 16 6.20 2.87 -0.05
N CYS A 17 6.12 3.21 -1.33
CA CYS A 17 5.59 2.36 -2.39
C CYS A 17 6.63 1.50 -3.12
N THR A 18 7.93 1.72 -2.87
CA THR A 18 9.02 1.14 -3.67
C THR A 18 10.22 0.80 -2.78
N SER A 19 10.46 -0.50 -2.58
CA SER A 19 11.58 -1.03 -1.80
C SER A 19 12.34 -2.11 -2.57
N PRO A 20 13.69 -2.17 -2.45
CA PRO A 20 14.48 -3.23 -3.08
C PRO A 20 14.33 -4.57 -2.35
N ILE A 21 14.51 -5.66 -3.09
CA ILE A 21 14.81 -6.98 -2.53
C ILE A 21 16.31 -6.99 -2.19
N ILE A 22 16.66 -7.43 -0.99
CA ILE A 22 18.01 -7.40 -0.44
C ILE A 22 18.42 -8.83 -0.09
N GLU A 23 19.50 -9.30 -0.71
CA GLU A 23 20.00 -10.67 -0.55
C GLU A 23 21.46 -10.67 -0.07
N GLY A 24 21.91 -11.79 0.51
CA GLY A 24 23.30 -11.99 0.90
C GLY A 24 23.77 -11.14 2.10
N VAL A 25 22.84 -10.70 2.96
CA VAL A 25 23.13 -9.95 4.19
C VAL A 25 22.33 -10.50 5.36
N ASP A 26 22.86 -10.37 6.57
CA ASP A 26 22.18 -10.86 7.79
C ASP A 26 21.17 -9.86 8.36
N ALA A 27 21.34 -8.58 8.04
CA ALA A 27 20.55 -7.50 8.61
C ALA A 27 20.49 -6.26 7.71
N LEU A 28 19.44 -5.47 7.93
CA LEU A 28 19.15 -4.18 7.32
C LEU A 28 19.33 -3.09 8.39
N VAL A 29 20.04 -2.01 8.05
CA VAL A 29 20.08 -0.78 8.86
C VAL A 29 19.45 0.34 8.07
N PHE A 30 18.39 0.92 8.62
CA PHE A 30 17.63 2.01 8.02
C PHE A 30 17.85 3.30 8.80
N ILE A 31 18.18 4.39 8.12
CA ILE A 31 18.48 5.67 8.77
C ILE A 31 17.30 6.61 8.56
N ALA A 32 16.47 6.78 9.59
CA ALA A 32 15.32 7.69 9.57
C ALA A 32 14.70 7.87 10.96
N ASP A 33 14.00 8.99 11.11
CA ASP A 33 13.10 9.28 12.24
C ASP A 33 11.76 8.53 12.15
N GLY A 34 11.31 8.22 10.93
CA GLY A 34 10.04 7.53 10.65
C GLY A 34 10.17 6.04 10.33
N ARG A 35 9.05 5.31 10.47
CA ARG A 35 8.96 3.87 10.18
C ARG A 35 8.32 3.54 8.83
N PHE A 36 7.55 4.44 8.23
CA PHE A 36 6.73 4.14 7.04
C PHE A 36 7.52 3.58 5.84
N HIS A 37 8.69 4.16 5.58
CA HIS A 37 9.61 3.69 4.54
C HIS A 37 10.26 2.35 4.91
N LEU A 38 10.71 2.23 6.15
CA LEU A 38 11.27 0.99 6.69
C LEU A 38 10.28 -0.17 6.65
N GLU A 39 9.01 0.05 6.96
CA GLU A 39 7.96 -0.96 6.85
C GLU A 39 7.81 -1.47 5.42
N SER A 40 8.05 -0.63 4.41
CA SER A 40 8.06 -1.07 3.01
C SER A 40 9.19 -2.08 2.76
N ALA A 41 10.39 -1.77 3.26
CA ALA A 41 11.54 -2.65 3.15
C ALA A 41 11.36 -3.94 3.96
N MET A 42 10.75 -3.88 5.15
CA MET A 42 10.44 -5.05 5.98
C MET A 42 9.39 -5.96 5.32
N ILE A 43 8.36 -5.39 4.69
CA ILE A 43 7.35 -6.17 3.94
C ILE A 43 8.00 -6.89 2.76
N MET A 44 8.91 -6.22 2.04
CA MET A 44 9.63 -6.81 0.89
C MET A 44 10.67 -7.85 1.32
N ASN A 45 11.25 -7.71 2.52
CA ASN A 45 12.34 -8.53 3.03
C ASN A 45 12.02 -9.11 4.42
N PRO A 46 10.98 -9.95 4.55
CA PRO A 46 10.43 -10.35 5.85
C PRO A 46 11.36 -11.20 6.72
N SER A 47 12.36 -11.84 6.13
CA SER A 47 13.35 -12.67 6.83
C SER A 47 14.52 -11.88 7.40
N LEU A 48 14.75 -10.64 6.95
CA LEU A 48 15.89 -9.83 7.39
C LEU A 48 15.60 -9.17 8.73
N LYS A 49 16.59 -9.20 9.62
CA LYS A 49 16.54 -8.42 10.85
C LYS A 49 16.68 -6.93 10.52
N ALA A 50 15.67 -6.14 10.86
CA ALA A 50 15.65 -4.71 10.60
C ALA A 50 16.07 -3.91 11.83
N TYR A 51 17.02 -2.99 11.64
CA TYR A 51 17.39 -1.98 12.60
C TYR A 51 17.04 -0.60 12.06
N ARG A 52 16.57 0.30 12.93
CA ARG A 52 16.39 1.72 12.60
C ARG A 52 17.32 2.55 13.44
N TYR A 53 18.14 3.36 12.79
CA TYR A 53 18.91 4.41 13.44
C TYR A 53 18.21 5.75 13.23
N ASP A 54 17.80 6.37 14.32
CA ASP A 54 17.23 7.71 14.32
C ASP A 54 18.34 8.75 14.57
N PRO A 55 18.69 9.59 13.58
CA PRO A 55 19.81 10.51 13.70
C PRO A 55 19.56 11.64 14.70
N TYR A 56 18.30 11.95 15.05
CA TYR A 56 17.98 13.06 15.96
C TYR A 56 18.24 12.69 17.43
N PRO A 57 17.61 11.65 18.01
CA PRO A 57 17.93 11.17 19.36
C PRO A 57 19.18 10.29 19.38
N LYS A 58 19.77 9.95 18.22
CA LYS A 58 20.91 9.03 18.06
C LYS A 58 20.61 7.64 18.64
N MET A 59 19.42 7.13 18.37
CA MET A 59 18.93 5.87 18.92
C MET A 59 18.90 4.79 17.85
N LEU A 60 19.44 3.61 18.18
CA LEU A 60 19.33 2.42 17.35
C LEU A 60 18.28 1.47 17.95
N THR A 61 17.23 1.16 17.20
CA THR A 61 16.16 0.24 17.61
C THR A 61 16.12 -0.99 16.70
N ILE A 62 15.64 -2.11 17.23
CA ILE A 62 15.27 -3.28 16.43
C ILE A 62 13.80 -3.13 16.07
N GLU A 63 13.51 -3.18 14.78
CA GLU A 63 12.16 -2.97 14.26
C GLU A 63 11.54 -4.30 13.84
N LYS A 64 10.23 -4.42 14.07
CA LYS A 64 9.42 -5.56 13.65
C LYS A 64 8.20 -5.05 12.91
N TYR A 65 7.76 -5.86 11.95
CA TYR A 65 6.50 -5.67 11.25
C TYR A 65 5.67 -6.94 11.36
N ASP A 66 4.41 -6.81 11.75
CA ASP A 66 3.50 -7.94 11.87
C ASP A 66 2.93 -8.31 10.49
N LEU A 67 3.74 -9.04 9.71
CA LEU A 67 3.32 -9.56 8.42
C LEU A 67 2.09 -10.48 8.53
N PRO A 68 2.01 -11.43 9.49
CA PRO A 68 0.80 -12.24 9.67
C PRO A 68 -0.46 -11.40 9.85
N GLN A 69 -0.45 -10.40 10.73
CA GLN A 69 -1.58 -9.51 10.94
C GLN A 69 -1.94 -8.73 9.67
N MET A 70 -0.93 -8.19 8.96
CA MET A 70 -1.17 -7.49 7.69
C MET A 70 -1.84 -8.41 6.66
N MET A 71 -1.41 -9.67 6.55
CA MET A 71 -1.99 -10.64 5.61
C MET A 71 -3.41 -11.03 6.00
N GLU A 72 -3.69 -11.17 7.29
CA GLU A 72 -5.04 -11.46 7.80
C GLU A 72 -6.02 -10.34 7.47
N ILE A 73 -5.64 -9.07 7.72
CA ILE A 73 -6.45 -7.91 7.37
C ILE A 73 -6.76 -7.88 5.87
N ARG A 74 -5.75 -8.17 5.02
CA ARG A 74 -5.92 -8.23 3.56
C ARG A 74 -6.82 -9.39 3.16
N ARG A 75 -6.72 -10.55 3.81
CA ARG A 75 -7.56 -11.72 3.55
C ARG A 75 -9.02 -11.40 3.86
N ALA A 76 -9.30 -10.84 5.03
CA ALA A 76 -10.64 -10.44 5.43
C ALA A 76 -11.26 -9.43 4.46
N ALA A 77 -10.48 -8.45 4.02
CA ALA A 77 -10.88 -7.49 2.97
C ALA A 77 -11.23 -8.18 1.64
N ILE A 78 -10.41 -9.13 1.18
CA ILE A 78 -10.68 -9.90 -0.04
C ILE A 78 -11.94 -10.75 0.12
N ASP A 79 -12.11 -11.41 1.27
CA ASP A 79 -13.26 -12.28 1.52
C ASP A 79 -14.57 -11.47 1.55
N GLN A 80 -14.57 -10.27 2.13
CA GLN A 80 -15.69 -9.33 2.04
C GLN A 80 -15.97 -8.90 0.59
N ALA A 81 -14.94 -8.75 -0.24
CA ALA A 81 -15.08 -8.29 -1.62
C ALA A 81 -15.65 -9.32 -2.59
N LYS A 82 -15.51 -10.62 -2.30
CA LYS A 82 -16.01 -11.70 -3.18
C LYS A 82 -17.51 -11.61 -3.44
N ASP A 83 -18.28 -11.30 -2.41
CA ASP A 83 -19.74 -11.29 -2.46
C ASP A 83 -20.32 -9.92 -2.87
N ALA A 84 -19.49 -8.87 -2.95
CA ALA A 84 -19.94 -7.54 -3.30
C ALA A 84 -20.43 -7.46 -4.75
N LYS A 85 -21.52 -6.73 -4.98
CA LYS A 85 -22.11 -6.52 -6.32
C LYS A 85 -21.73 -5.17 -6.94
N LYS A 86 -21.39 -4.20 -6.10
CA LYS A 86 -21.17 -2.80 -6.45
C LYS A 86 -19.79 -2.34 -5.96
N PHE A 87 -19.01 -1.74 -6.85
CA PHE A 87 -17.62 -1.35 -6.58
C PHE A 87 -17.35 0.12 -6.90
N GLY A 88 -16.87 0.86 -5.90
CA GLY A 88 -16.39 2.24 -6.07
C GLY A 88 -14.88 2.23 -6.31
N ILE A 89 -14.43 2.77 -7.44
CA ILE A 89 -13.02 2.82 -7.80
C ILE A 89 -12.48 4.23 -7.55
N VAL A 90 -11.49 4.39 -6.66
CA VAL A 90 -10.80 5.67 -6.52
C VAL A 90 -9.52 5.68 -7.36
N LEU A 91 -9.40 6.62 -8.29
CA LEU A 91 -8.15 6.87 -9.03
C LEU A 91 -7.52 8.20 -8.59
N GLY A 92 -6.24 8.14 -8.23
CA GLY A 92 -5.47 9.32 -7.82
C GLY A 92 -5.10 10.22 -8.97
N THR A 93 -5.39 11.50 -8.85
CA THR A 93 -5.02 12.50 -9.86
C THR A 93 -3.80 13.35 -9.47
N LEU A 94 -3.27 13.19 -8.25
CA LEU A 94 -2.10 13.94 -7.79
C LEU A 94 -0.79 13.24 -8.20
N GLY A 95 0.06 13.96 -8.93
CA GLY A 95 1.38 13.49 -9.33
C GLY A 95 1.31 12.19 -10.14
N ARG A 96 2.09 11.17 -9.73
CA ARG A 96 2.15 9.85 -10.38
C ARG A 96 1.51 8.73 -9.53
N GLN A 97 0.50 9.08 -8.72
CA GLN A 97 -0.18 8.14 -7.82
C GLN A 97 -1.14 7.20 -8.57
N GLY A 98 -1.97 7.75 -9.46
CA GLY A 98 -2.90 6.95 -10.26
C GLY A 98 -2.25 6.25 -11.45
N ASN A 99 -2.82 5.11 -11.83
CA ASN A 99 -2.45 4.39 -13.04
C ASN A 99 -3.70 4.07 -13.90
N PRO A 100 -3.93 4.81 -15.00
CA PRO A 100 -5.08 4.59 -15.89
C PRO A 100 -5.11 3.21 -16.52
N LEU A 101 -3.95 2.59 -16.81
CA LEU A 101 -3.90 1.25 -17.39
C LEU A 101 -4.39 0.19 -16.39
N ILE A 102 -4.05 0.35 -15.10
CA ILE A 102 -4.59 -0.51 -14.04
C ILE A 102 -6.09 -0.26 -13.90
N LEU A 103 -6.54 0.99 -13.94
CA LEU A 103 -7.97 1.31 -13.89
C LEU A 103 -8.74 0.60 -15.02
N ASP A 104 -8.27 0.72 -16.26
CA ASP A 104 -8.94 0.11 -17.41
C ASP A 104 -8.99 -1.42 -17.30
N HIS A 105 -7.90 -2.05 -16.85
CA HIS A 105 -7.91 -3.49 -16.60
C HIS A 105 -8.90 -3.89 -15.50
N VAL A 106 -8.97 -3.14 -14.40
CA VAL A 106 -9.92 -3.44 -13.31
C VAL A 106 -11.37 -3.25 -13.77
N LYS A 107 -11.66 -2.21 -14.56
CA LYS A 107 -12.98 -2.01 -15.17
C LYS A 107 -13.40 -3.20 -16.02
N GLN A 108 -12.51 -3.71 -16.87
CA GLN A 108 -12.77 -4.90 -17.69
C GLN A 108 -13.09 -6.13 -16.84
N LEU A 109 -12.35 -6.35 -15.74
CA LEU A 109 -12.60 -7.47 -14.83
C LEU A 109 -13.97 -7.37 -14.14
N LEU A 110 -14.37 -6.16 -13.75
CA LEU A 110 -15.68 -5.90 -13.14
C LEU A 110 -16.82 -6.12 -14.13
N GLU A 111 -16.66 -5.65 -15.37
CA GLU A 111 -17.62 -5.84 -16.46
C GLU A 111 -17.80 -7.32 -16.81
N GLN A 112 -16.70 -8.06 -16.98
CA GLN A 112 -16.73 -9.50 -17.23
C GLN A 112 -17.37 -10.29 -16.10
N SER A 113 -17.27 -9.78 -14.87
CA SER A 113 -17.87 -10.39 -13.68
C SER A 113 -19.31 -9.92 -13.43
N GLY A 114 -19.88 -9.08 -14.30
CA GLY A 114 -21.23 -8.53 -14.17
C GLY A 114 -21.43 -7.66 -12.92
N LYS A 115 -20.36 -7.03 -12.42
CA LYS A 115 -20.40 -6.17 -11.24
C LYS A 115 -20.64 -4.71 -11.64
N GLU A 116 -21.50 -4.03 -10.91
CA GLU A 116 -21.71 -2.58 -11.07
C GLU A 116 -20.49 -1.83 -10.54
N TYR A 117 -20.04 -0.80 -11.25
CA TYR A 117 -18.92 0.02 -10.79
C TYR A 117 -19.07 1.50 -11.18
N PHE A 118 -18.42 2.39 -10.43
CA PHE A 118 -18.15 3.76 -10.87
C PHE A 118 -16.73 4.19 -10.49
N VAL A 119 -16.22 5.20 -11.20
CA VAL A 119 -14.88 5.74 -10.95
C VAL A 119 -14.97 7.13 -10.35
N LEU A 120 -14.28 7.34 -9.24
CA LEU A 120 -14.11 8.61 -8.56
C LEU A 120 -12.66 9.08 -8.72
N LEU A 121 -12.47 10.27 -9.28
CA LEU A 121 -11.16 10.90 -9.43
C LEU A 121 -10.91 11.84 -8.25
N LEU A 122 -9.85 11.61 -7.49
CA LEU A 122 -9.48 12.45 -6.33
C LEU A 122 -7.99 12.78 -6.34
N SER A 123 -7.65 14.02 -6.00
CA SER A 123 -6.24 14.40 -5.76
C SER A 123 -5.73 13.87 -4.43
N GLU A 124 -6.60 13.78 -3.42
CA GLU A 124 -6.29 13.31 -2.08
C GLU A 124 -7.44 12.46 -1.54
N LEU A 125 -7.11 11.33 -0.91
CA LEU A 125 -8.09 10.40 -0.34
C LEU A 125 -8.42 10.78 1.10
N PHE A 126 -9.67 11.17 1.33
CA PHE A 126 -10.23 11.37 2.66
C PHE A 126 -11.35 10.33 2.86
N PRO A 127 -11.16 9.32 3.73
CA PRO A 127 -12.14 8.24 3.91
C PRO A 127 -13.56 8.77 4.14
N ASP A 128 -13.72 9.80 4.97
CA ASP A 128 -15.02 10.42 5.27
C ASP A 128 -15.73 11.00 4.05
N LYS A 129 -15.00 11.48 3.04
CA LYS A 129 -15.62 11.99 1.80
C LYS A 129 -16.10 10.85 0.92
N VAL A 130 -15.32 9.77 0.85
CA VAL A 130 -15.59 8.60 0.02
C VAL A 130 -16.81 7.83 0.53
N TYR A 131 -16.87 7.56 1.84
CA TYR A 131 -17.98 6.79 2.43
C TYR A 131 -19.33 7.51 2.39
N LYS A 132 -19.33 8.85 2.34
CA LYS A 132 -20.57 9.63 2.20
C LYS A 132 -21.19 9.54 0.81
N LEU A 133 -20.41 9.26 -0.23
CA LEU A 133 -20.88 9.25 -1.62
C LEU A 133 -21.69 8.00 -1.95
N ALA A 134 -21.26 6.83 -1.46
CA ALA A 134 -21.91 5.56 -1.77
C ALA A 134 -21.68 4.56 -0.63
N ARG A 135 -22.66 4.46 0.27
CA ARG A 135 -22.54 3.66 1.50
C ARG A 135 -22.64 2.16 1.27
N ASP A 136 -23.41 1.73 0.27
CA ASP A 136 -23.63 0.32 -0.10
C ASP A 136 -22.57 -0.23 -1.08
N TRP A 137 -21.51 0.54 -1.34
CA TRP A 137 -20.48 0.19 -2.32
C TRP A 137 -19.20 -0.25 -1.63
N LEU A 138 -18.57 -1.27 -2.20
CA LEU A 138 -17.26 -1.69 -1.77
C LEU A 138 -16.20 -0.85 -2.47
N TRP A 139 -15.32 -0.23 -1.68
CA TRP A 139 -14.32 0.69 -2.21
C TRP A 139 -12.97 0.01 -2.39
N PHE A 140 -12.26 0.39 -3.45
CA PHE A 140 -10.84 0.15 -3.61
C PHE A 140 -10.17 1.34 -4.29
N ASP A 141 -8.88 1.52 -4.01
CA ASP A 141 -8.13 2.68 -4.47
C ASP A 141 -6.90 2.30 -5.30
N ILE A 142 -6.62 3.13 -6.30
CA ILE A 142 -5.45 3.09 -7.17
C ILE A 142 -4.69 4.40 -6.94
N LEU A 143 -4.01 4.48 -5.78
CA LEU A 143 -3.31 5.67 -5.30
C LEU A 143 -1.85 5.39 -4.96
N LEU A 144 -1.61 4.51 -3.99
CA LEU A 144 -0.29 4.15 -3.51
C LEU A 144 -0.32 2.66 -3.15
N SER A 145 0.68 1.90 -3.60
CA SER A 145 0.75 0.42 -3.57
C SER A 145 0.62 -0.26 -2.21
N LYS A 146 0.45 0.48 -1.11
CA LYS A 146 0.32 -0.06 0.25
C LYS A 146 -1.11 -0.12 0.78
N VAL A 147 -2.04 0.63 0.22
CA VAL A 147 -3.39 0.75 0.79
C VAL A 147 -4.36 0.22 -0.26
N ILE A 148 -4.90 -0.97 -0.03
CA ILE A 148 -6.18 -1.36 -0.60
C ILE A 148 -7.11 -1.39 0.61
N ARG A 149 -7.88 -0.33 0.81
CA ARG A 149 -8.89 -0.29 1.88
C ARG A 149 -10.22 -0.75 1.32
N VAL A 150 -10.51 -2.03 1.55
CA VAL A 150 -11.86 -2.55 1.44
C VAL A 150 -12.56 -2.27 2.75
N THR A 151 -13.56 -1.41 2.73
CA THR A 151 -14.35 -1.06 3.91
C THR A 151 -15.81 -0.91 3.49
N ALA A 152 -16.72 -1.61 4.16
CA ALA A 152 -18.14 -1.27 4.12
C ALA A 152 -18.38 0.06 4.83
N SER A 153 -19.41 0.81 4.44
CA SER A 153 -19.85 1.95 5.23
C SER A 153 -20.19 1.48 6.65
N PRO A 154 -19.76 2.20 7.71
CA PRO A 154 -20.36 2.00 9.01
C PRO A 154 -21.85 2.33 8.95
N ASP A 155 -22.66 1.57 9.69
CA ASP A 155 -24.09 1.81 9.92
C ASP A 155 -24.32 3.18 10.58
#